data_AF-A0AAN7IFK5-F1
#
_entry.id   AF-A0AAN7IFK5-F1
#
_cell.length_a   1.000
_cell.length_b   1.000
_cell.length_c   1.000
_cell.angle_alpha   90.00
_cell.angle_beta   90.00
_cell.angle_gamma   90.00
#
_symmetry.space_group_name_H-M   'P 1'
#
loop_
_entity.id
_entity.type
_entity.pdbx_description
1 polymer ?
#
loop_
_entity_poly.entity_id
_entity_poly.type
_entity_poly.pdbx_seq_one_letter_code
_entity_poly.pdbx_strand_id
1 'polypeptide(L)'
;MSQEVIAREAIKHALKALRKRHMLEEGAHAPAFIAISGPIASQGSEWKEKAENLELELQQCYKAQSRLSEQLVVEVAESRASKALLQEKEEGITNLQTELTQTRDECSQLQADLEEKIKALELLVSENHQLKAELEEMTNKAKNAEAENKMLVDRWMLQKMQDAERLNEANAIYEEMVDRLKASGLEKLAQQQVDGVVRRNEDGAEFFMESTIPSICKHRINAHEGGCASILFEYNSGKLVSGGQDRTIKMWDTNTGSLSHTLYGCLGSVLDLTITHDNRSVIAASSSNNLYVWDVSSGRVRHTLTGHTDKVCAVDVSKVSSRHVLSAAYDRTIKVWDLNKGYCINTIICHSNCNALSFSMDGQTICSGHVDGNLRLWNIQTGKLLSEVAAHSLAVTSISLSRNGNVVLTSGRDNLHNLFDMRSLEVCGTLRASGNRVASNWSRSCVSPDDNYVAAGSADGSISIWSISKADIVSTLREHTSPVLCCSWSGLGKPLASADRNGIICTWT
;
A
#
# COMPACT_ATOMS: atom_id res chain seq x y z
N MET A 1 -74.49 -39.43 156.63
CA MET A 1 -74.33 -38.12 155.96
C MET A 1 -73.01 -37.54 156.45
N SER A 2 -71.92 -37.89 155.78
CA SER A 2 -70.53 -37.69 156.23
C SER A 2 -69.90 -36.42 155.65
N GLN A 3 -68.97 -35.83 156.40
CA GLN A 3 -68.19 -34.62 156.11
C GLN A 3 -67.40 -34.67 154.77
N GLU A 4 -67.32 -35.81 154.09
CA GLU A 4 -66.63 -35.97 152.79
C GLU A 4 -67.31 -35.25 151.62
N VAL A 5 -68.64 -35.07 151.67
CA VAL A 5 -69.39 -34.46 150.55
C VAL A 5 -69.11 -32.96 150.45
N ILE A 6 -69.00 -32.27 151.59
CA ILE A 6 -68.72 -30.82 151.65
C ILE A 6 -67.27 -30.51 151.23
N ALA A 7 -66.31 -31.35 151.62
CA ALA A 7 -64.90 -31.19 151.23
C ALA A 7 -64.68 -31.39 149.72
N ARG A 8 -65.39 -32.35 149.10
CA ARG A 8 -65.31 -32.58 147.65
C ARG A 8 -65.88 -31.42 146.85
N GLU A 9 -66.95 -30.79 147.30
CA GLU A 9 -67.51 -29.61 146.62
C GLU A 9 -66.59 -28.39 146.71
N ALA A 10 -65.92 -28.17 147.84
CA ALA A 10 -64.96 -27.08 148.01
C ALA A 10 -63.73 -27.21 147.08
N ILE A 11 -63.17 -28.42 146.94
CA ILE A 11 -62.03 -28.68 146.04
C ILE A 11 -62.44 -28.49 144.57
N LYS A 12 -63.64 -28.94 144.20
CA LYS A 12 -64.16 -28.76 142.84
C LYS A 12 -64.36 -27.28 142.49
N HIS A 13 -64.77 -26.47 143.48
CA HIS A 13 -64.92 -25.03 143.30
C HIS A 13 -63.57 -24.32 143.17
N ALA A 14 -62.57 -24.71 143.97
CA ALA A 14 -61.22 -24.15 143.92
C ALA A 14 -60.50 -24.45 142.59
N LEU A 15 -60.60 -25.68 142.05
CA LEU A 15 -60.04 -26.03 140.75
C LEU A 15 -60.73 -25.30 139.59
N LYS A 16 -62.05 -25.07 139.68
CA LYS A 16 -62.78 -24.26 138.69
C LYS A 16 -62.32 -22.79 138.73
N ALA A 17 -62.02 -22.25 139.91
CA ALA A 17 -61.52 -20.89 140.06
C ALA A 17 -60.10 -20.72 139.50
N LEU A 18 -59.20 -21.67 139.76
CA LEU A 18 -57.82 -21.65 139.23
C LEU A 18 -57.78 -21.75 137.70
N ARG A 19 -58.59 -22.63 137.11
CA ARG A 19 -58.65 -22.79 135.65
C ARG A 19 -59.22 -21.54 134.96
N LYS A 20 -60.16 -20.85 135.60
CA LYS A 20 -60.66 -19.54 135.12
C LYS A 20 -59.57 -18.46 135.19
N ARG A 21 -58.72 -18.47 136.22
CA ARG A 21 -57.65 -17.47 136.40
C ARG A 21 -56.55 -17.63 135.36
N HIS A 22 -56.14 -18.87 135.07
CA HIS A 22 -55.09 -19.14 134.08
C HIS A 22 -55.54 -18.79 132.65
N MET A 23 -56.78 -19.12 132.27
CA MET A 23 -57.36 -18.70 130.98
C MET A 23 -57.50 -17.18 130.84
N LEU A 24 -57.67 -16.46 131.95
CA LEU A 24 -57.68 -14.99 131.98
C LEU A 24 -56.28 -14.40 131.80
N GLU A 25 -55.24 -15.04 132.34
CA GLU A 25 -53.85 -14.61 132.18
C GLU A 25 -53.33 -14.89 130.76
N GLU A 26 -53.62 -16.05 130.17
CA GLU A 26 -53.30 -16.32 128.76
C GLU A 26 -54.08 -15.40 127.80
N GLY A 27 -55.34 -15.10 128.13
CA GLY A 27 -56.15 -14.11 127.41
C GLY A 27 -55.65 -12.68 127.55
N ALA A 28 -54.93 -12.33 128.63
CA ALA A 28 -54.35 -11.00 128.84
C ALA A 28 -53.02 -10.80 128.08
N HIS A 29 -52.29 -11.87 127.79
CA HIS A 29 -51.04 -11.81 127.00
C HIS A 29 -51.26 -11.94 125.48
N ALA A 30 -52.39 -12.52 125.04
CA ALA A 30 -52.73 -12.65 123.63
C ALA A 30 -52.79 -11.31 122.86
N PRO A 31 -53.34 -10.19 123.42
CA PRO A 31 -53.32 -8.89 122.74
C PRO A 31 -51.90 -8.34 122.55
N ALA A 32 -51.00 -8.55 123.53
CA ALA A 32 -49.62 -8.07 123.44
C ALA A 32 -48.80 -8.85 122.41
N PHE A 33 -49.00 -10.18 122.33
CA PHE A 33 -48.35 -10.99 121.31
C PHE A 33 -48.83 -10.62 119.91
N ILE A 34 -50.14 -10.44 119.71
CA ILE A 34 -50.72 -10.02 118.44
C ILE A 34 -50.28 -8.59 118.06
N ALA A 35 -50.18 -7.69 119.04
CA ALA A 35 -49.74 -6.31 118.82
C ALA A 35 -48.26 -6.22 118.41
N ILE A 36 -47.42 -7.19 118.77
CA ILE A 36 -46.01 -7.24 118.38
C ILE A 36 -45.83 -8.06 117.09
N SER A 37 -46.53 -9.18 116.96
CA SER A 37 -46.39 -10.08 115.80
C SER A 37 -47.04 -9.52 114.53
N GLY A 38 -48.13 -8.77 114.65
CA GLY A 38 -48.81 -8.15 113.50
C GLY A 38 -47.90 -7.18 112.73
N PRO A 39 -47.29 -6.17 113.38
CA PRO A 39 -46.36 -5.24 112.74
C PRO A 39 -45.09 -5.91 112.21
N ILE A 40 -44.56 -6.93 112.88
CA ILE A 40 -43.37 -7.65 112.42
C ILE A 40 -43.70 -8.51 111.18
N ALA A 41 -44.87 -9.16 111.16
CA ALA A 41 -45.33 -9.91 110.00
C ALA A 41 -45.65 -8.99 108.81
N SER A 42 -46.29 -7.83 109.05
CA SER A 42 -46.58 -6.85 108.01
C SER A 42 -45.30 -6.22 107.44
N GLN A 43 -44.35 -5.87 108.30
CA GLN A 43 -43.02 -5.43 107.86
C GLN A 43 -42.30 -6.55 107.10
N GLY A 44 -42.35 -7.79 107.58
CA GLY A 44 -41.77 -8.95 106.89
C GLY A 44 -42.35 -9.15 105.49
N SER A 45 -43.67 -9.00 105.32
CA SER A 45 -44.30 -9.04 103.99
C SER A 45 -43.89 -7.84 103.12
N GLU A 46 -43.81 -6.64 103.68
CA GLU A 46 -43.35 -5.45 102.94
C GLU A 46 -41.90 -5.58 102.49
N TRP A 47 -41.01 -6.12 103.34
CA TRP A 47 -39.61 -6.37 102.99
C TRP A 47 -39.47 -7.47 101.95
N LYS A 48 -40.31 -8.51 102.02
CA LYS A 48 -40.35 -9.57 101.03
C LYS A 48 -40.83 -9.06 99.67
N GLU A 49 -41.90 -8.26 99.65
CA GLU A 49 -42.41 -7.64 98.43
C GLU A 49 -41.39 -6.65 97.83
N LYS A 50 -40.69 -5.87 98.66
CA LYS A 50 -39.58 -5.02 98.22
C LYS A 50 -38.42 -5.84 97.65
N ALA A 51 -38.07 -6.97 98.26
CA ALA A 51 -37.00 -7.85 97.78
C ALA A 51 -37.37 -8.49 96.43
N GLU A 52 -38.60 -8.97 96.28
CA GLU A 52 -39.11 -9.53 95.02
C GLU A 52 -39.17 -8.46 93.91
N ASN A 53 -39.59 -7.23 94.23
CA ASN A 53 -39.58 -6.11 93.30
C ASN A 53 -38.14 -5.74 92.87
N LEU A 54 -37.20 -5.68 93.81
CA LEU A 54 -35.79 -5.41 93.50
C LEU A 54 -35.15 -6.53 92.67
N GLU A 55 -35.50 -7.80 92.91
CA GLU A 55 -35.04 -8.92 92.07
C GLU A 55 -35.58 -8.83 90.64
N LEU A 56 -36.85 -8.44 90.48
CA LEU A 56 -37.46 -8.21 89.16
C LEU A 56 -36.79 -7.04 88.43
N GLU A 57 -36.55 -5.91 89.11
CA GLU A 57 -35.82 -4.77 88.56
C GLU A 57 -34.40 -5.16 88.14
N LEU A 58 -33.70 -5.96 88.97
CA LEU A 58 -32.36 -6.43 88.68
C LEU A 58 -32.31 -7.39 87.48
N GLN A 59 -33.30 -8.28 87.34
CA GLN A 59 -33.46 -9.10 86.14
C GLN A 59 -33.77 -8.27 84.89
N GLN A 60 -34.58 -7.23 85.01
CA GLN A 60 -34.85 -6.30 83.90
C GLN A 60 -33.59 -5.52 83.51
N CYS A 61 -32.80 -5.07 84.48
CA CYS A 61 -31.51 -4.43 84.26
C CYS A 61 -30.54 -5.35 83.51
N TYR A 62 -30.43 -6.63 83.89
CA TYR A 62 -29.56 -7.57 83.17
C TYR A 62 -30.04 -7.85 81.75
N LYS A 63 -31.36 -7.97 81.52
CA LYS A 63 -31.93 -8.11 80.17
C LYS A 63 -31.70 -6.87 79.31
N ALA A 64 -31.78 -5.68 79.90
CA ALA A 64 -31.46 -4.43 79.20
C ALA A 64 -29.97 -4.34 78.88
N GLN A 65 -29.11 -4.70 79.82
CA GLN A 65 -27.66 -4.74 79.64
C GLN A 65 -27.25 -5.73 78.55
N SER A 66 -27.85 -6.93 78.50
CA SER A 66 -27.54 -7.90 77.46
C SER A 66 -27.94 -7.39 76.06
N ARG A 67 -29.15 -6.81 75.92
CA ARG A 67 -29.61 -6.21 74.67
C ARG A 67 -28.71 -5.07 74.19
N LEU A 68 -28.32 -4.18 75.11
CA LEU A 68 -27.40 -3.08 74.80
C LEU A 68 -26.02 -3.61 74.38
N SER A 69 -25.52 -4.67 75.02
CA SER A 69 -24.26 -5.30 74.64
C SER A 69 -24.32 -5.95 73.26
N GLU A 70 -25.43 -6.60 72.91
CA GLU A 70 -25.65 -7.17 71.58
C GLU A 70 -25.72 -6.08 70.50
N GLN A 71 -26.47 -5.00 70.76
CA GLN A 71 -26.55 -3.84 69.86
C GLN A 71 -25.17 -3.20 69.64
N LEU A 72 -24.39 -3.02 70.72
CA LEU A 72 -23.04 -2.47 70.63
C LEU A 72 -22.13 -3.35 69.76
N VAL A 73 -22.23 -4.68 69.87
CA VAL A 73 -21.43 -5.60 69.03
C VAL A 73 -21.80 -5.47 67.56
N VAL A 74 -23.08 -5.34 67.23
CA VAL A 74 -23.55 -5.14 65.85
C VAL A 74 -23.04 -3.80 65.31
N GLU A 75 -23.21 -2.71 66.03
CA GLU A 75 -22.72 -1.40 65.59
C GLU A 75 -21.19 -1.36 65.44
N VAL A 76 -20.45 -2.03 66.32
CA VAL A 76 -18.99 -2.15 66.19
C VAL A 76 -18.61 -2.97 64.95
N ALA A 77 -19.38 -4.01 64.61
CA ALA A 77 -19.16 -4.79 63.39
C ALA A 77 -19.44 -3.96 62.12
N GLU A 78 -20.55 -3.22 62.09
CA GLU A 78 -20.89 -2.31 60.98
C GLU A 78 -19.87 -1.17 60.83
N SER A 79 -19.39 -0.61 61.95
CA SER A 79 -18.33 0.40 61.96
C SER A 79 -17.00 -0.15 61.42
N ARG A 80 -16.66 -1.40 61.75
CA ARG A 80 -15.46 -2.06 61.18
C ARG A 80 -15.61 -2.31 59.67
N ALA A 81 -16.78 -2.76 59.23
CA ALA A 81 -17.05 -3.01 57.81
C ALA A 81 -16.99 -1.71 56.99
N SER A 82 -17.62 -0.64 57.46
CA SER A 82 -17.56 0.68 56.83
C SER A 82 -16.14 1.27 56.82
N LYS A 83 -15.36 1.08 57.89
CA LYS A 83 -13.95 1.48 57.92
C LYS A 83 -13.10 0.73 56.88
N ALA A 84 -13.31 -0.59 56.73
CA ALA A 84 -12.59 -1.38 55.73
C ALA A 84 -12.94 -0.91 54.30
N LEU A 85 -14.22 -0.61 54.04
CA LEU A 85 -14.66 -0.09 52.75
C LEU A 85 -14.09 1.30 52.47
N LEU A 86 -13.97 2.17 53.49
CA LEU A 86 -13.30 3.47 53.34
C LEU A 86 -11.82 3.31 52.99
N GLN A 87 -11.10 2.38 53.63
CA GLN A 87 -9.69 2.11 53.32
C GLN A 87 -9.50 1.64 51.88
N GLU A 88 -10.36 0.74 51.39
CA GLU A 88 -10.34 0.30 49.99
C GLU A 88 -10.61 1.45 49.00
N LYS A 89 -11.51 2.37 49.36
CA LYS A 89 -11.76 3.58 48.54
C LYS A 89 -10.58 4.55 48.59
N GLU A 90 -9.94 4.72 49.73
CA GLU A 90 -8.73 5.55 49.86
C GLU A 90 -7.60 4.99 49.00
N GLU A 91 -7.35 3.68 49.04
CA GLU A 91 -6.38 3.01 48.16
C GLU A 91 -6.73 3.20 46.68
N GLY A 92 -8.00 3.02 46.31
CA GLY A 92 -8.48 3.27 44.94
C GLY A 92 -8.26 4.72 44.48
N ILE A 93 -8.49 5.70 45.35
CA ILE A 93 -8.22 7.11 45.06
C ILE A 93 -6.72 7.35 44.87
N THR A 94 -5.86 6.75 45.69
CA THR A 94 -4.40 6.90 45.52
C THR A 94 -3.92 6.31 44.21
N ASN A 95 -4.44 5.13 43.80
CA ASN A 95 -4.10 4.53 42.52
C ASN A 95 -4.53 5.43 41.34
N LEU A 96 -5.78 5.93 41.37
CA LEU A 96 -6.27 6.86 40.34
C LEU A 96 -5.46 8.16 40.29
N GLN A 97 -4.99 8.67 41.43
CA GLN A 97 -4.11 9.83 41.48
C GLN A 97 -2.76 9.52 40.79
N THR A 98 -2.18 8.34 41.00
CA THR A 98 -0.93 7.96 40.34
C THR A 98 -1.09 7.82 38.83
N GLU A 99 -2.17 7.19 38.36
CA GLU A 99 -2.48 7.08 36.92
C GLU A 99 -2.71 8.46 36.29
N LEU A 100 -3.39 9.37 37.01
CA LEU A 100 -3.61 10.73 36.54
C LEU A 100 -2.30 11.54 36.46
N THR A 101 -1.37 11.34 37.40
CA THR A 101 -0.04 11.96 37.29
C THR A 101 0.77 11.39 36.13
N GLN A 102 0.73 10.06 35.92
CA GLN A 102 1.45 9.42 34.81
C GLN A 102 0.94 9.90 33.45
N THR A 103 -0.38 9.91 33.26
CA THR A 103 -0.99 10.39 32.01
C THR A 103 -0.73 11.88 31.78
N ARG A 104 -0.65 12.69 32.84
CA ARG A 104 -0.27 14.11 32.74
C ARG A 104 1.19 14.26 32.28
N ASP A 105 2.09 13.45 32.80
CA ASP A 105 3.50 13.47 32.41
C ASP A 105 3.67 13.02 30.95
N GLU A 106 2.98 11.97 30.53
CA GLU A 106 2.95 11.51 29.12
C GLU A 106 2.42 12.60 28.18
N CYS A 107 1.33 13.28 28.54
CA CYS A 107 0.81 14.42 27.79
C CYS A 107 1.83 15.56 27.68
N SER A 108 2.58 15.84 28.76
CA SER A 108 3.61 16.89 28.75
C SER A 108 4.80 16.54 27.84
N GLN A 109 5.19 15.27 27.79
CA GLN A 109 6.24 14.77 26.89
C GLN A 109 5.80 14.87 25.43
N LEU A 110 4.57 14.43 25.12
CA LEU A 110 4.01 14.54 23.77
C LEU A 110 3.89 15.99 23.31
N GLN A 111 3.57 16.91 24.23
CA GLN A 111 3.52 18.34 23.91
C GLN A 111 4.91 18.90 23.58
N ALA A 112 5.96 18.51 24.32
CA ALA A 112 7.34 18.91 24.02
C ALA A 112 7.80 18.37 22.65
N ASP A 113 7.51 17.09 22.36
CA ASP A 113 7.83 16.48 21.06
C ASP A 113 7.11 17.21 19.91
N LEU A 114 5.83 17.57 20.09
CA LEU A 114 5.06 18.32 19.11
C LEU A 114 5.72 19.69 18.82
N GLU A 115 6.13 20.42 19.86
CA GLU A 115 6.80 21.71 19.73
C GLU A 115 8.14 21.60 18.99
N GLU A 116 8.92 20.54 19.23
CA GLU A 116 10.15 20.27 18.48
C GLU A 116 9.87 19.98 17.00
N LYS A 117 8.83 19.19 16.70
CA LYS A 117 8.44 18.91 15.32
C LYS A 117 7.93 20.17 14.60
N ILE A 118 7.20 21.04 15.28
CA ILE A 118 6.75 22.33 14.72
C ILE A 118 7.95 23.19 14.34
N LYS A 119 8.95 23.35 15.22
CA LYS A 119 10.17 24.11 14.94
C LYS A 119 10.94 23.53 13.74
N ALA A 120 11.05 22.20 13.66
CA ALA A 120 11.68 21.55 12.52
C ALA A 120 10.93 21.78 11.20
N LEU A 121 9.60 21.76 11.24
CA LEU A 121 8.75 22.06 10.07
C LEU A 121 8.88 23.51 9.63
N GLU A 122 8.91 24.47 10.55
CA GLU A 122 9.12 25.89 10.22
C GLU A 122 10.46 26.12 9.51
N LEU A 123 11.53 25.44 9.96
CA LEU A 123 12.84 25.50 9.32
C LEU A 123 12.78 24.93 7.90
N LEU A 124 12.19 23.75 7.70
CA LEU A 124 12.02 23.15 6.37
C LEU A 124 11.15 24.02 5.44
N VAL A 125 10.14 24.69 5.98
CA VAL A 125 9.31 25.62 5.20
C VAL A 125 10.16 26.82 4.74
N SER A 126 11.02 27.35 5.60
CA SER A 126 11.92 28.45 5.22
C SER A 126 12.92 28.06 4.13
N GLU A 127 13.53 26.86 4.22
CA GLU A 127 14.44 26.33 3.19
C GLU A 127 13.71 26.12 1.86
N ASN A 128 12.47 25.59 1.89
CA ASN A 128 11.66 25.44 0.68
C ASN A 128 11.30 26.78 0.03
N HIS A 129 11.08 27.84 0.81
CA HIS A 129 10.86 29.18 0.25
C HIS A 129 12.11 29.73 -0.42
N GLN A 130 13.30 29.51 0.17
CA GLN A 130 14.58 29.91 -0.44
C GLN A 130 14.82 29.17 -1.76
N LEU A 131 14.67 27.84 -1.77
CA LEU A 131 14.85 27.03 -2.98
C LEU A 131 13.86 27.40 -4.10
N LYS A 132 12.62 27.77 -3.75
CA LYS A 132 11.65 28.27 -4.73
C LYS A 132 12.09 29.59 -5.36
N ALA A 133 12.61 30.52 -4.55
CA ALA A 133 13.12 31.79 -5.07
C ALA A 133 14.33 31.59 -5.99
N GLU A 134 15.26 30.69 -5.64
CA GLU A 134 16.39 30.32 -6.49
C GLU A 134 15.94 29.67 -7.81
N LEU A 135 14.94 28.78 -7.75
CA LEU A 135 14.36 28.17 -8.94
C LEU A 135 13.74 29.23 -9.86
N GLU A 136 12.95 30.15 -9.32
CA GLU A 136 12.35 31.24 -10.10
C GLU A 136 13.42 32.09 -10.78
N GLU A 137 14.50 32.45 -10.08
CA GLU A 137 15.63 33.19 -10.66
C GLU A 137 16.28 32.41 -11.81
N MET A 138 16.52 31.10 -11.64
CA MET A 138 17.09 30.25 -12.68
C MET A 138 16.16 30.07 -13.87
N THR A 139 14.85 29.98 -13.66
CA THR A 139 13.89 29.92 -14.77
C THR A 139 13.85 31.21 -15.59
N ASN A 140 13.99 32.37 -14.95
CA ASN A 140 14.07 33.65 -15.64
C ASN A 140 15.36 33.76 -16.45
N LYS A 141 16.50 33.31 -15.91
CA LYS A 141 17.77 33.23 -16.66
C LYS A 141 17.66 32.32 -17.87
N ALA A 142 17.03 31.15 -17.72
CA ALA A 142 16.82 30.21 -18.82
C ALA A 142 15.94 30.81 -19.94
N LYS A 143 14.82 31.47 -19.59
CA LYS A 143 13.94 32.15 -20.56
C LYS A 143 14.67 33.26 -21.32
N ASN A 144 15.52 34.03 -20.64
CA ASN A 144 16.32 35.07 -21.29
C ASN A 144 17.31 34.46 -22.30
N ALA A 145 18.00 33.39 -21.92
CA ALA A 145 18.90 32.67 -22.83
C ALA A 145 18.16 32.04 -24.02
N GLU A 146 16.97 31.49 -23.82
CA GLU A 146 16.14 30.97 -24.92
C GLU A 146 15.72 32.07 -25.89
N ALA A 147 15.34 33.25 -25.39
CA ALA A 147 14.99 34.41 -26.23
C ALA A 147 16.20 34.91 -27.04
N GLU A 148 17.39 34.96 -26.43
CA GLU A 148 18.64 35.30 -27.13
C GLU A 148 18.98 34.29 -28.22
N ASN A 149 18.90 33.00 -27.92
CA ASN A 149 19.13 31.94 -28.90
C ASN A 149 18.15 32.02 -30.08
N LYS A 150 16.87 32.29 -29.80
CA LYS A 150 15.86 32.48 -30.86
C LYS A 150 16.23 33.65 -31.77
N MET A 151 16.62 34.79 -31.21
CA MET A 151 17.05 35.95 -32.01
C MET A 151 18.30 35.65 -32.85
N LEU A 152 19.23 34.84 -32.34
CA LEU A 152 20.41 34.42 -33.10
C LEU A 152 20.04 33.50 -34.26
N VAL A 153 19.13 32.55 -34.04
CA VAL A 153 18.61 31.66 -35.10
C VAL A 153 17.90 32.45 -36.18
N ASP A 154 17.03 33.40 -35.81
CA ASP A 154 16.30 34.25 -36.76
C ASP A 154 17.29 35.09 -37.61
N ARG A 155 18.32 35.66 -36.97
CA ARG A 155 19.38 36.40 -37.67
C ARG A 155 20.15 35.51 -38.65
N TRP A 156 20.49 34.30 -38.22
CA TRP A 156 21.20 33.34 -39.05
C TRP A 156 20.36 32.88 -40.24
N MET A 157 19.07 32.60 -40.03
CA MET A 157 18.13 32.21 -41.08
C MET A 157 17.96 33.32 -42.12
N LEU A 158 17.85 34.58 -41.68
CA LEU A 158 17.81 35.73 -42.59
C LEU A 158 19.07 35.83 -43.44
N GLN A 159 20.24 35.63 -42.83
CA GLN A 159 21.52 35.62 -43.56
C GLN A 159 21.56 34.47 -44.58
N LYS A 160 21.05 33.29 -44.23
CA LYS A 160 20.98 32.15 -45.16
C LYS A 160 20.00 32.36 -46.30
N MET A 161 18.88 33.03 -46.07
CA MET A 161 17.97 33.44 -47.15
C MET A 161 18.66 34.41 -48.13
N GLN A 162 19.38 35.42 -47.62
CA GLN A 162 20.13 36.34 -48.48
C GLN A 162 21.23 35.62 -49.27
N ASP A 163 21.92 34.66 -48.67
CA ASP A 163 22.91 33.85 -49.37
C ASP A 163 22.25 32.96 -50.44
N ALA A 164 21.07 32.40 -50.18
CA ALA A 164 20.32 31.61 -51.14
C ALA A 164 19.80 32.46 -52.31
N GLU A 165 19.33 33.68 -52.05
CA GLU A 165 18.94 34.63 -53.10
C GLU A 165 20.11 34.97 -54.02
N ARG A 166 21.29 35.26 -53.45
CA ARG A 166 22.52 35.48 -54.24
C ARG A 166 22.91 34.26 -55.09
N LEU A 167 22.77 33.05 -54.54
CA LEU A 167 23.02 31.82 -55.29
C LEU A 167 21.99 31.62 -56.40
N ASN A 168 20.73 31.97 -56.18
CA ASN A 168 19.69 31.91 -57.21
C ASN A 168 19.94 32.93 -58.33
N GLU A 169 20.37 34.15 -58.00
CA GLU A 169 20.79 35.15 -58.98
C GLU A 169 21.99 34.65 -59.80
N ALA A 170 22.99 34.05 -59.13
CA ALA A 170 24.13 33.45 -59.82
C ALA A 170 23.68 32.30 -60.73
N ASN A 171 22.78 31.43 -60.26
CA ASN A 171 22.23 30.32 -61.06
C ASN A 171 21.42 30.82 -62.25
N ALA A 172 20.64 31.90 -62.12
CA ALA A 172 19.92 32.50 -63.24
C ALA A 172 20.89 33.02 -64.32
N ILE A 173 22.01 33.65 -63.91
CA ILE A 173 23.07 34.07 -64.84
C ILE A 173 23.73 32.84 -65.51
N TYR A 174 23.96 31.76 -64.76
CA TYR A 174 24.46 30.51 -65.32
C TYR A 174 23.47 29.88 -66.30
N GLU A 175 22.17 29.89 -66.01
CA GLU A 175 21.13 29.40 -66.92
C GLU A 175 21.07 30.24 -68.20
N GLU A 176 21.12 31.57 -68.11
CA GLU A 176 21.21 32.43 -69.31
C GLU A 176 22.46 32.15 -70.14
N MET A 177 23.60 31.91 -69.49
CA MET A 177 24.85 31.59 -70.17
C MET A 177 24.79 30.21 -70.82
N VAL A 178 24.19 29.23 -70.13
CA VAL A 178 23.92 27.89 -70.65
C VAL A 178 22.93 27.95 -71.79
N ASP A 179 21.92 28.81 -71.76
CA ASP A 179 20.96 28.95 -72.86
C ASP A 179 21.56 29.65 -74.08
N ARG A 180 22.53 30.57 -73.91
CA ARG A 180 23.37 31.05 -75.03
C ARG A 180 24.28 29.96 -75.59
N LEU A 181 24.82 29.09 -74.74
CA LEU A 181 25.60 27.93 -75.16
C LEU A 181 24.74 26.85 -75.82
N LYS A 182 23.49 26.66 -75.38
CA LYS A 182 22.50 25.81 -76.02
C LYS A 182 22.05 26.40 -77.34
N ALA A 183 21.82 27.72 -77.46
CA ALA A 183 21.47 28.34 -78.75
C ALA A 183 22.59 28.15 -79.81
N SER A 184 23.85 28.12 -79.38
CA SER A 184 25.00 27.82 -80.25
C SER A 184 25.28 26.31 -80.42
N GLY A 185 24.84 25.47 -79.47
CA GLY A 185 24.93 24.01 -79.54
C GLY A 185 23.73 23.33 -80.22
N LEU A 186 22.57 24.00 -80.30
CA LEU A 186 21.31 23.49 -80.85
C LEU A 186 21.30 23.43 -82.39
N GLU A 187 22.25 24.09 -83.07
CA GLU A 187 22.51 23.80 -84.50
C GLU A 187 23.24 22.47 -84.71
N LYS A 188 23.90 21.90 -83.70
CA LYS A 188 24.72 20.68 -83.84
C LYS A 188 24.21 19.45 -83.10
N LEU A 189 23.24 19.58 -82.20
CA LEU A 189 22.74 18.46 -81.37
C LEU A 189 21.25 18.15 -81.56
N ALA A 190 20.63 18.64 -82.64
CA ALA A 190 19.27 18.23 -83.05
C ALA A 190 19.23 16.92 -83.87
N GLN A 191 20.34 16.17 -83.94
CA GLN A 191 20.41 14.96 -84.77
C GLN A 191 20.82 13.66 -84.07
N GLN A 192 21.12 13.65 -82.78
CA GLN A 192 21.44 12.40 -82.08
C GLN A 192 20.91 12.38 -80.63
N GLN A 193 19.99 11.43 -80.41
CA GLN A 193 19.57 10.83 -79.12
C GLN A 193 18.62 11.71 -78.28
N VAL A 194 17.33 11.41 -78.06
CA VAL A 194 16.59 10.13 -77.93
C VAL A 194 17.35 9.11 -77.09
N ASP A 195 17.28 9.24 -75.76
CA ASP A 195 16.75 8.21 -74.83
C ASP A 195 17.03 8.54 -73.36
N GLY A 196 16.13 8.11 -72.46
CA GLY A 196 16.39 7.97 -71.01
C GLY A 196 15.89 9.13 -70.14
N VAL A 197 14.59 9.22 -69.83
CA VAL A 197 13.93 8.55 -68.69
C VAL A 197 14.56 8.87 -67.32
N VAL A 198 13.88 9.78 -66.61
CA VAL A 198 13.43 9.68 -65.20
C VAL A 198 14.39 9.06 -64.16
N ARG A 199 14.86 9.89 -63.22
CA ARG A 199 14.68 9.75 -61.75
C ARG A 199 15.62 10.72 -61.02
N ARG A 200 15.07 11.51 -60.10
CA ARG A 200 15.71 11.93 -58.83
C ARG A 200 14.65 12.61 -57.95
N ASN A 201 14.02 11.81 -57.09
CA ASN A 201 13.42 12.30 -55.86
C ASN A 201 14.22 11.72 -54.69
N GLU A 202 14.50 12.60 -53.73
CA GLU A 202 14.58 12.35 -52.28
C GLU A 202 15.81 11.60 -51.74
N ASP A 203 16.92 12.33 -51.62
CA ASP A 203 17.97 12.04 -50.64
C ASP A 203 17.76 12.92 -49.39
N GLY A 204 17.10 12.35 -48.39
CA GLY A 204 16.96 12.90 -47.05
C GLY A 204 17.07 11.77 -46.02
N ALA A 205 18.26 11.19 -45.91
CA ALA A 205 18.52 10.04 -45.04
C ALA A 205 18.65 10.48 -43.58
N GLU A 206 17.60 10.30 -42.79
CA GLU A 206 17.73 10.13 -41.33
C GLU A 206 18.32 8.74 -41.05
N PHE A 207 19.30 8.65 -40.15
CA PHE A 207 20.07 7.44 -39.87
C PHE A 207 19.20 6.33 -39.25
N PHE A 208 18.68 5.42 -40.08
CA PHE A 208 18.10 4.16 -39.63
C PHE A 208 19.24 3.19 -39.24
N MET A 209 19.31 2.82 -37.97
CA MET A 209 20.20 1.74 -37.51
C MET A 209 19.55 0.40 -37.84
N GLU A 210 20.11 -0.35 -38.80
CA GLU A 210 19.61 -1.67 -39.18
C GLU A 210 19.79 -2.68 -38.02
N SER A 211 18.69 -3.35 -37.63
CA SER A 211 18.77 -4.45 -36.69
C SER A 211 19.24 -5.73 -37.41
N THR A 212 20.15 -6.47 -36.79
CA THR A 212 20.57 -7.77 -37.34
C THR A 212 19.68 -8.88 -36.80
N ILE A 213 19.32 -9.82 -37.67
CA ILE A 213 18.54 -11.01 -37.31
C ILE A 213 19.39 -11.87 -36.36
N PRO A 214 18.99 -12.03 -35.08
CA PRO A 214 19.71 -12.88 -34.15
C PRO A 214 19.64 -14.33 -34.61
N SER A 215 20.77 -15.04 -34.52
CA SER A 215 20.85 -16.44 -34.95
C SER A 215 21.59 -17.34 -33.96
N ILE A 216 22.48 -16.77 -33.14
CA ILE A 216 23.35 -17.53 -32.23
C ILE A 216 23.05 -17.12 -30.78
N CYS A 217 22.88 -18.12 -29.92
CA CYS A 217 22.83 -17.91 -28.47
C CYS A 217 24.24 -17.63 -27.95
N LYS A 218 24.44 -16.44 -27.39
CA LYS A 218 25.73 -15.99 -26.89
C LYS A 218 25.95 -16.44 -25.45
N HIS A 219 24.98 -16.19 -24.57
CA HIS A 219 25.06 -16.53 -23.16
C HIS A 219 23.77 -17.18 -22.68
N ARG A 220 23.91 -18.25 -21.87
CA ARG A 220 22.83 -18.90 -21.13
C ARG A 220 23.05 -18.69 -19.64
N ILE A 221 22.17 -17.91 -19.03
CA ILE A 221 22.32 -17.41 -17.66
C ILE A 221 21.19 -17.98 -16.80
N ASN A 222 21.53 -18.70 -15.73
CA ASN A 222 20.56 -19.06 -14.69
C ASN A 222 20.34 -17.85 -13.79
N ALA A 223 19.30 -17.06 -14.10
CA ALA A 223 19.11 -15.76 -13.47
C ALA A 223 18.37 -15.88 -12.13
N HIS A 224 17.30 -16.67 -12.06
CA HIS A 224 16.41 -16.71 -10.90
C HIS A 224 16.10 -18.15 -10.46
N GLU A 225 15.93 -18.35 -9.15
CA GLU A 225 15.42 -19.62 -8.60
C GLU A 225 13.88 -19.61 -8.70
N GLY A 226 13.38 -19.93 -9.89
CA GLY A 226 11.97 -19.80 -10.27
C GLY A 226 11.80 -19.04 -11.58
N GLY A 227 10.58 -18.90 -12.08
CA GLY A 227 10.36 -18.29 -13.40
C GLY A 227 10.75 -16.82 -13.49
N CYS A 228 11.28 -16.40 -14.64
CA CYS A 228 11.55 -15.00 -14.95
C CYS A 228 10.33 -14.42 -15.67
N ALA A 229 9.67 -13.44 -15.06
CA ALA A 229 8.42 -12.92 -15.59
C ALA A 229 8.65 -11.82 -16.64
N SER A 230 9.67 -10.98 -16.45
CA SER A 230 9.94 -9.85 -17.32
C SER A 230 11.44 -9.56 -17.43
N ILE A 231 11.86 -9.10 -18.61
CA ILE A 231 13.22 -8.72 -18.96
C ILE A 231 13.16 -7.41 -19.73
N LEU A 232 14.12 -6.52 -19.48
CA LEU A 232 14.26 -5.24 -20.18
C LEU A 232 15.73 -4.87 -20.38
N PHE A 233 16.05 -4.22 -21.50
CA PHE A 233 17.34 -3.55 -21.67
C PHE A 233 17.34 -2.13 -21.11
N GLU A 234 18.45 -1.72 -20.51
CA GLU A 234 18.69 -0.32 -20.14
C GLU A 234 18.92 0.52 -21.41
N TYR A 235 18.36 1.74 -21.48
CA TYR A 235 18.39 2.56 -22.70
C TYR A 235 19.84 2.94 -23.08
N ASN A 236 20.18 2.80 -24.37
CA ASN A 236 21.51 3.13 -24.92
C ASN A 236 22.68 2.44 -24.21
N SER A 237 22.45 1.31 -23.54
CA SER A 237 23.48 0.57 -22.82
C SER A 237 23.42 -0.92 -23.13
N GLY A 238 24.52 -1.62 -22.84
CA GLY A 238 24.60 -3.07 -22.94
C GLY A 238 24.15 -3.80 -21.67
N LYS A 239 23.31 -3.20 -20.80
CA LYS A 239 22.84 -3.89 -19.59
C LYS A 239 21.42 -4.42 -19.73
N LEU A 240 21.18 -5.55 -19.08
CA LEU A 240 19.90 -6.24 -19.03
C LEU A 240 19.39 -6.27 -17.59
N VAL A 241 18.11 -5.98 -17.39
CA VAL A 241 17.42 -6.09 -16.10
C VAL A 241 16.43 -7.24 -16.18
N SER A 242 16.43 -8.11 -15.18
CA SER A 242 15.54 -9.27 -15.09
C SER A 242 14.81 -9.32 -13.74
N GLY A 243 13.54 -9.75 -13.78
CA GLY A 243 12.67 -9.85 -12.61
C GLY A 243 12.10 -11.24 -12.46
N GLY A 244 12.31 -11.84 -11.29
CA GLY A 244 11.98 -13.23 -11.03
C GLY A 244 10.88 -13.46 -10.00
N GLN A 245 10.42 -14.70 -9.96
CA GLN A 245 9.57 -15.22 -8.89
C GLN A 245 10.29 -15.29 -7.53
N ASP A 246 11.64 -15.30 -7.54
CA ASP A 246 12.50 -15.25 -6.35
C ASP A 246 12.43 -13.91 -5.59
N ARG A 247 11.59 -12.96 -6.06
CA ARG A 247 11.36 -11.63 -5.48
C ARG A 247 12.60 -10.74 -5.57
N THR A 248 13.51 -11.04 -6.48
CA THR A 248 14.69 -10.22 -6.74
C THR A 248 14.66 -9.66 -8.15
N ILE A 249 15.35 -8.54 -8.32
CA ILE A 249 15.64 -7.97 -9.64
C ILE A 249 17.15 -8.01 -9.81
N LYS A 250 17.61 -8.52 -10.93
CA LYS A 250 19.03 -8.69 -11.22
C LYS A 250 19.39 -7.90 -12.46
N MET A 251 20.54 -7.23 -12.41
CA MET A 251 21.10 -6.51 -13.54
C MET A 251 22.33 -7.24 -14.05
N TRP A 252 22.42 -7.42 -15.36
CA TRP A 252 23.43 -8.21 -16.05
C TRP A 252 24.11 -7.36 -17.10
N ASP A 253 25.40 -7.57 -17.30
CA ASP A 253 26.10 -7.05 -18.46
C ASP A 253 25.96 -8.03 -19.63
N THR A 254 25.38 -7.58 -20.75
CA THR A 254 25.08 -8.41 -21.91
C THR A 254 26.32 -8.84 -22.68
N ASN A 255 27.42 -8.11 -22.54
CA ASN A 255 28.68 -8.45 -23.19
C ASN A 255 29.32 -9.66 -22.52
N THR A 256 29.42 -9.62 -21.19
CA THR A 256 30.10 -10.62 -20.37
C THR A 256 29.18 -11.72 -19.86
N GLY A 257 27.86 -11.49 -19.79
CA GLY A 257 26.90 -12.38 -19.13
C GLY A 257 27.01 -12.35 -17.60
N SER A 258 27.78 -11.41 -17.04
CA SER A 258 28.05 -11.32 -15.60
C SER A 258 26.96 -10.55 -14.85
N LEU A 259 26.72 -10.94 -13.59
CA LEU A 259 25.80 -10.25 -12.68
C LEU A 259 26.48 -8.96 -12.18
N SER A 260 25.87 -7.80 -12.45
CA SER A 260 26.34 -6.50 -11.98
C SER A 260 25.77 -6.15 -10.61
N HIS A 261 24.44 -6.20 -10.47
CA HIS A 261 23.75 -5.81 -9.23
C HIS A 261 22.53 -6.69 -8.98
N THR A 262 22.22 -6.91 -7.70
CA THR A 262 20.95 -7.53 -7.27
C THR A 262 20.21 -6.53 -6.38
N LEU A 263 18.99 -6.20 -6.77
CA LEU A 263 18.10 -5.32 -6.03
C LEU A 263 17.15 -6.17 -5.18
N TYR A 264 17.18 -5.92 -3.88
CA TYR A 264 16.33 -6.55 -2.89
C TYR A 264 15.24 -5.59 -2.41
N GLY A 265 14.19 -6.13 -1.80
CA GLY A 265 13.11 -5.34 -1.18
C GLY A 265 11.70 -5.63 -1.70
N CYS A 266 11.54 -6.45 -2.74
CA CYS A 266 10.21 -6.91 -3.15
C CYS A 266 9.62 -7.88 -2.12
N LEU A 267 8.37 -7.68 -1.74
CA LEU A 267 7.65 -8.62 -0.86
C LEU A 267 6.97 -9.76 -1.65
N GLY A 268 6.73 -9.57 -2.94
CA GLY A 268 6.08 -10.54 -3.83
C GLY A 268 6.90 -10.83 -5.09
N SER A 269 6.41 -11.77 -5.91
CA SER A 269 7.03 -12.11 -7.19
C SER A 269 6.91 -10.94 -8.15
N VAL A 270 7.98 -10.65 -8.88
CA VAL A 270 7.97 -9.62 -9.91
C VAL A 270 7.20 -10.14 -11.11
N LEU A 271 6.15 -9.43 -11.52
CA LEU A 271 5.32 -9.79 -12.67
C LEU A 271 5.71 -8.99 -13.91
N ASP A 272 6.12 -7.74 -13.72
CA ASP A 272 6.58 -6.87 -14.80
C ASP A 272 7.63 -5.87 -14.34
N LEU A 273 8.41 -5.36 -15.28
CA LEU A 273 9.52 -4.45 -15.06
C LEU A 273 9.55 -3.33 -16.10
N THR A 274 9.95 -2.15 -15.66
CA THR A 274 10.27 -1.04 -16.55
C THR A 274 11.43 -0.22 -16.00
N ILE A 275 12.15 0.47 -16.87
CA ILE A 275 13.21 1.41 -16.52
C ILE A 275 12.84 2.80 -17.04
N THR A 276 13.26 3.80 -16.29
CA THR A 276 13.15 5.20 -16.67
C THR A 276 14.12 5.53 -17.83
N HIS A 277 13.77 6.52 -18.66
CA HIS A 277 14.58 6.88 -19.86
C HIS A 277 15.96 7.42 -19.55
N ASP A 278 16.12 8.02 -18.38
CA ASP A 278 17.38 8.49 -17.82
C ASP A 278 18.18 7.36 -17.13
N ASN A 279 17.68 6.12 -17.17
CA ASN A 279 18.27 4.92 -16.56
C ASN A 279 18.52 5.03 -15.04
N ARG A 280 17.95 6.03 -14.37
CA ARG A 280 18.20 6.25 -12.93
C ARG A 280 17.36 5.38 -12.04
N SER A 281 16.14 5.05 -12.47
CA SER A 281 15.19 4.28 -11.68
C SER A 281 14.68 3.05 -12.41
N VAL A 282 14.65 1.92 -11.70
CA VAL A 282 14.00 0.67 -12.11
C VAL A 282 12.71 0.52 -11.31
N ILE A 283 11.65 0.07 -11.97
CA ILE A 283 10.32 -0.07 -11.38
C ILE A 283 9.83 -1.49 -11.60
N ALA A 284 9.32 -2.11 -10.55
CA ALA A 284 8.74 -3.44 -10.61
C ALA A 284 7.29 -3.45 -10.18
N ALA A 285 6.47 -4.14 -10.97
CA ALA A 285 5.14 -4.56 -10.61
C ALA A 285 5.22 -5.88 -9.82
N SER A 286 4.66 -5.90 -8.62
CA SER A 286 4.72 -7.06 -7.73
C SER A 286 3.35 -7.72 -7.58
N SER A 287 3.38 -9.04 -7.37
CA SER A 287 2.22 -9.82 -6.91
C SER A 287 1.77 -9.47 -5.47
N SER A 288 2.49 -8.59 -4.76
CA SER A 288 2.15 -8.09 -3.43
C SER A 288 1.31 -6.81 -3.47
N ASN A 289 0.66 -6.52 -4.60
CA ASN A 289 -0.23 -5.38 -4.86
C ASN A 289 0.46 -4.00 -4.89
N ASN A 290 1.78 -3.95 -4.72
CA ASN A 290 2.55 -2.70 -4.71
C ASN A 290 3.46 -2.62 -5.93
N LEU A 291 3.84 -1.41 -6.30
CA LEU A 291 5.04 -1.20 -7.13
C LEU A 291 6.20 -0.74 -6.27
N TYR A 292 7.38 -1.15 -6.66
CA TYR A 292 8.62 -0.76 -6.00
C TYR A 292 9.49 -0.04 -7.02
N VAL A 293 10.11 1.06 -6.59
CA VAL A 293 11.00 1.89 -7.39
C VAL A 293 12.36 1.87 -6.72
N TRP A 294 13.39 1.42 -7.42
CA TRP A 294 14.77 1.46 -6.97
C TRP A 294 15.53 2.54 -7.72
N ASP A 295 16.44 3.19 -7.03
CA ASP A 295 17.49 3.98 -7.65
C ASP A 295 18.64 3.03 -8.06
N VAL A 296 18.99 3.04 -9.34
CA VAL A 296 20.00 2.16 -9.95
C VAL A 296 21.39 2.45 -9.40
N SER A 297 21.69 3.71 -9.08
CA SER A 297 23.02 4.12 -8.62
C SER A 297 23.32 3.66 -7.19
N SER A 298 22.32 3.75 -6.31
CA SER A 298 22.45 3.38 -4.89
C SER A 298 21.99 1.96 -4.60
N GLY A 299 21.20 1.35 -5.48
CA GLY A 299 20.56 0.04 -5.29
C GLY A 299 19.47 0.04 -4.20
N ARG A 300 19.07 1.20 -3.69
CA ARG A 300 18.09 1.34 -2.61
C ARG A 300 16.68 1.57 -3.16
N VAL A 301 15.68 1.08 -2.42
CA VAL A 301 14.27 1.38 -2.70
C VAL A 301 14.04 2.87 -2.44
N ARG A 302 13.67 3.60 -3.49
CA ARG A 302 13.32 5.02 -3.46
C ARG A 302 11.86 5.23 -3.06
N HIS A 303 10.95 4.47 -3.68
CA HIS A 303 9.52 4.55 -3.40
C HIS A 303 8.88 3.17 -3.37
N THR A 304 7.92 3.01 -2.48
CA THR A 304 6.95 1.90 -2.49
C THR A 304 5.58 2.51 -2.82
N LEU A 305 5.13 2.31 -4.05
CA LEU A 305 3.87 2.86 -4.55
C LEU A 305 2.73 1.93 -4.13
N THR A 306 2.01 2.33 -3.08
CA THR A 306 0.87 1.60 -2.50
C THR A 306 -0.44 2.18 -3.00
N GLY A 307 -1.39 1.34 -3.41
CA GLY A 307 -2.74 1.80 -3.74
C GLY A 307 -3.57 0.85 -4.60
N HIS A 308 -2.96 -0.14 -5.24
CA HIS A 308 -3.70 -1.24 -5.86
C HIS A 308 -4.20 -2.22 -4.79
N THR A 309 -5.35 -2.85 -5.03
CA THR A 309 -5.96 -3.81 -4.08
C THR A 309 -5.71 -5.27 -4.46
N ASP A 310 -5.16 -5.52 -5.65
CA ASP A 310 -4.80 -6.85 -6.16
C ASP A 310 -3.47 -6.79 -6.93
N LYS A 311 -3.00 -7.93 -7.43
CA LYS A 311 -1.70 -8.12 -8.08
C LYS A 311 -1.51 -7.14 -9.23
N VAL A 312 -0.37 -6.44 -9.21
CA VAL A 312 0.03 -5.52 -10.29
C VAL A 312 0.68 -6.34 -11.38
N CYS A 313 0.08 -6.37 -12.57
CA CYS A 313 0.44 -7.26 -13.68
C CYS A 313 1.25 -6.57 -14.78
N ALA A 314 1.14 -5.25 -14.91
CA ALA A 314 1.89 -4.49 -15.91
C ALA A 314 2.31 -3.12 -15.38
N VAL A 315 3.47 -2.66 -15.84
CA VAL A 315 4.01 -1.34 -15.53
C VAL A 315 4.72 -0.76 -16.76
N ASP A 316 4.56 0.54 -17.00
CA ASP A 316 5.33 1.26 -18.03
C ASP A 316 5.66 2.69 -17.56
N VAL A 317 6.68 3.30 -18.16
CA VAL A 317 7.13 4.67 -17.91
C VAL A 317 6.93 5.52 -19.16
N SER A 318 6.54 6.78 -18.98
CA SER A 318 6.35 7.72 -20.08
C SER A 318 7.66 7.94 -20.85
N LYS A 319 7.55 7.84 -22.19
CA LYS A 319 8.71 7.97 -23.09
C LYS A 319 9.23 9.41 -23.21
N VAL A 320 8.36 10.38 -22.96
CA VAL A 320 8.64 11.81 -23.03
C VAL A 320 9.13 12.37 -21.70
N SER A 321 8.66 11.81 -20.58
CA SER A 321 9.06 12.25 -19.24
C SER A 321 9.33 11.05 -18.32
N SER A 322 10.50 10.98 -17.70
CA SER A 322 10.80 10.00 -16.63
C SER A 322 9.99 10.25 -15.34
N ARG A 323 8.92 11.05 -15.38
CA ARG A 323 8.11 11.44 -14.22
C ARG A 323 6.87 10.57 -14.04
N HIS A 324 6.19 10.21 -15.13
CA HIS A 324 4.91 9.51 -15.05
C HIS A 324 5.07 8.01 -15.26
N VAL A 325 4.42 7.24 -14.39
CA VAL A 325 4.41 5.77 -14.44
C VAL A 325 2.98 5.28 -14.49
N LEU A 326 2.74 4.24 -15.28
CA LEU A 326 1.48 3.55 -15.34
C LEU A 326 1.60 2.20 -14.67
N SER A 327 0.55 1.79 -13.99
CA SER A 327 0.40 0.43 -13.53
C SER A 327 -1.00 -0.08 -13.77
N ALA A 328 -1.11 -1.36 -14.10
CA ALA A 328 -2.37 -2.09 -14.17
C ALA A 328 -2.34 -3.21 -13.17
N ALA A 329 -3.49 -3.49 -12.58
CA ALA A 329 -3.66 -4.60 -11.66
C ALA A 329 -4.95 -5.38 -11.95
N TYR A 330 -5.03 -6.54 -11.32
CA TYR A 330 -6.23 -7.40 -11.33
C TYR A 330 -7.42 -6.80 -10.56
N ASP A 331 -7.25 -5.64 -9.94
CA ASP A 331 -8.31 -4.86 -9.30
C ASP A 331 -9.19 -4.07 -10.28
N ARG A 332 -8.97 -4.24 -11.60
CA ARG A 332 -9.63 -3.51 -12.69
C ARG A 332 -9.38 -2.00 -12.64
N THR A 333 -8.18 -1.61 -12.22
CA THR A 333 -7.75 -0.22 -12.28
C THR A 333 -6.42 -0.07 -13.01
N ILE A 334 -6.29 1.07 -13.68
CA ILE A 334 -5.03 1.59 -14.20
C ILE A 334 -4.70 2.84 -13.39
N LYS A 335 -3.53 2.89 -12.78
CA LYS A 335 -3.09 4.03 -11.97
C LYS A 335 -1.95 4.76 -12.64
N VAL A 336 -2.00 6.09 -12.56
CA VAL A 336 -0.95 7.00 -13.02
C VAL A 336 -0.23 7.54 -11.78
N TRP A 337 1.08 7.35 -11.69
CA TRP A 337 1.90 7.75 -10.56
C TRP A 337 2.86 8.87 -10.94
N ASP A 338 3.13 9.75 -9.98
CA ASP A 338 4.22 10.71 -10.06
C ASP A 338 5.46 10.14 -9.37
N LEU A 339 6.54 9.84 -10.10
CA LEU A 339 7.78 9.36 -9.51
C LEU A 339 8.49 10.40 -8.65
N ASN A 340 8.31 11.69 -8.93
CA ASN A 340 8.96 12.74 -8.12
C ASN A 340 8.29 12.88 -6.76
N LYS A 341 6.97 12.72 -6.72
CA LYS A 341 6.19 12.89 -5.50
C LYS A 341 5.88 11.58 -4.77
N GLY A 342 5.97 10.44 -5.46
CA GLY A 342 5.76 9.11 -4.91
C GLY A 342 4.29 8.73 -4.65
N TYR A 343 3.32 9.43 -5.25
CA TYR A 343 1.89 9.15 -5.05
C TYR A 343 1.12 9.03 -6.37
N CYS A 344 -0.06 8.40 -6.29
CA CYS A 344 -0.98 8.22 -7.41
C CYS A 344 -1.66 9.56 -7.76
N ILE A 345 -1.50 10.02 -9.00
CA ILE A 345 -2.14 11.25 -9.50
C ILE A 345 -3.54 10.95 -10.04
N ASN A 346 -3.72 9.82 -10.74
CA ASN A 346 -4.97 9.50 -11.41
C ASN A 346 -5.27 8.00 -11.31
N THR A 347 -6.53 7.63 -11.16
CA THR A 347 -7.01 6.24 -11.17
C THR A 347 -8.12 6.10 -12.19
N ILE A 348 -7.88 5.25 -13.18
CA ILE A 348 -8.80 4.93 -14.26
C ILE A 348 -9.40 3.56 -13.95
N ILE A 349 -10.73 3.49 -13.91
CA ILE A 349 -11.44 2.24 -13.67
C ILE A 349 -11.77 1.61 -15.01
N CYS A 350 -11.42 0.34 -15.18
CA CYS A 350 -11.73 -0.42 -16.38
C CYS A 350 -12.77 -1.51 -16.09
N HIS A 351 -13.48 -1.94 -17.14
CA HIS A 351 -14.54 -2.94 -17.01
C HIS A 351 -14.01 -4.37 -16.94
N SER A 352 -12.79 -4.59 -17.42
CA SER A 352 -12.09 -5.88 -17.46
C SER A 352 -10.63 -5.72 -17.05
N ASN A 353 -10.06 -6.79 -16.50
CA ASN A 353 -8.67 -6.79 -16.04
C ASN A 353 -7.73 -6.45 -17.19
N CYS A 354 -6.79 -5.55 -16.93
CA CYS A 354 -5.75 -5.20 -17.87
C CYS A 354 -4.53 -6.09 -17.62
N ASN A 355 -3.97 -6.73 -18.64
CA ASN A 355 -2.77 -7.58 -18.53
C ASN A 355 -1.50 -6.89 -19.01
N ALA A 356 -1.65 -5.89 -19.88
CA ALA A 356 -0.54 -5.21 -20.53
C ALA A 356 -0.88 -3.74 -20.73
N LEU A 357 0.13 -2.88 -20.56
CA LEU A 357 0.02 -1.44 -20.71
C LEU A 357 1.20 -0.93 -21.52
N SER A 358 0.98 0.16 -22.26
CA SER A 358 2.08 0.95 -22.80
C SER A 358 1.70 2.42 -22.95
N PHE A 359 2.66 3.31 -22.72
CA PHE A 359 2.54 4.72 -23.08
C PHE A 359 2.70 4.94 -24.58
N SER A 360 1.87 5.79 -25.16
CA SER A 360 2.14 6.35 -26.49
C SER A 360 3.38 7.27 -26.48
N MET A 361 4.00 7.44 -27.65
CA MET A 361 5.18 8.29 -27.80
C MET A 361 4.90 9.78 -27.58
N ASP A 362 3.64 10.23 -27.68
CA ASP A 362 3.24 11.60 -27.34
C ASP A 362 3.17 11.85 -25.81
N GLY A 363 3.21 10.79 -24.99
CA GLY A 363 3.08 10.86 -23.55
C GLY A 363 1.70 11.30 -23.03
N GLN A 364 0.67 11.34 -23.89
CA GLN A 364 -0.69 11.79 -23.56
C GLN A 364 -1.73 10.66 -23.55
N THR A 365 -1.44 9.54 -24.22
CA THR A 365 -2.34 8.41 -24.38
C THR A 365 -1.81 7.13 -23.69
N ILE A 366 -2.71 6.33 -23.15
CA ILE A 366 -2.42 5.02 -22.56
C ILE A 366 -3.03 3.95 -23.46
N CYS A 367 -2.21 3.00 -23.91
CA CYS A 367 -2.68 1.78 -24.55
C CYS A 367 -2.82 0.68 -23.50
N SER A 368 -4.00 0.08 -23.39
CA SER A 368 -4.28 -0.96 -22.40
C SER A 368 -4.89 -2.19 -23.06
N GLY A 369 -4.34 -3.36 -22.73
CA GLY A 369 -4.71 -4.65 -23.29
C GLY A 369 -5.42 -5.46 -22.22
N HIS A 370 -6.64 -5.89 -22.52
CA HIS A 370 -7.53 -6.46 -21.53
C HIS A 370 -7.79 -7.96 -21.74
N VAL A 371 -8.27 -8.61 -20.67
CA VAL A 371 -8.64 -10.03 -20.67
C VAL A 371 -9.83 -10.35 -21.59
N ASP A 372 -10.67 -9.35 -21.88
CA ASP A 372 -11.79 -9.48 -22.82
C ASP A 372 -11.37 -9.46 -24.31
N GLY A 373 -10.07 -9.27 -24.60
CA GLY A 373 -9.54 -9.21 -25.97
C GLY A 373 -9.53 -7.80 -26.57
N ASN A 374 -10.02 -6.80 -25.83
CA ASN A 374 -10.09 -5.43 -26.32
C ASN A 374 -8.82 -4.64 -25.97
N LEU A 375 -8.40 -3.80 -26.91
CA LEU A 375 -7.44 -2.74 -26.72
C LEU A 375 -8.21 -1.44 -26.43
N ARG A 376 -7.87 -0.75 -25.35
CA ARG A 376 -8.48 0.53 -24.99
C ARG A 376 -7.43 1.63 -24.92
N LEU A 377 -7.75 2.76 -25.53
CA LEU A 377 -6.93 3.97 -25.50
C LEU A 377 -7.53 4.97 -24.53
N TRP A 378 -6.73 5.47 -23.61
CA TRP A 378 -7.17 6.42 -22.58
C TRP A 378 -6.38 7.70 -22.63
N ASN A 379 -7.03 8.82 -22.36
CA ASN A 379 -6.34 10.08 -22.15
C ASN A 379 -5.81 10.15 -20.71
N ILE A 380 -4.51 10.38 -20.53
CA ILE A 380 -3.85 10.37 -19.21
C ILE A 380 -4.41 11.47 -18.29
N GLN A 381 -4.61 12.67 -18.83
CA GLN A 381 -5.00 13.85 -18.05
C GLN A 381 -6.44 13.76 -17.56
N THR A 382 -7.35 13.28 -18.41
CA THR A 382 -8.79 13.22 -18.09
C THR A 382 -9.23 11.86 -17.55
N GLY A 383 -8.44 10.80 -17.78
CA GLY A 383 -8.82 9.42 -17.48
C GLY A 383 -9.97 8.88 -18.32
N LYS A 384 -10.39 9.60 -19.38
CA LYS A 384 -11.49 9.19 -20.25
C LYS A 384 -11.03 8.21 -21.33
N LEU A 385 -11.91 7.26 -21.64
CA LEU A 385 -11.75 6.36 -22.78
C LEU A 385 -11.86 7.17 -24.07
N LEU A 386 -10.83 7.10 -24.92
CA LEU A 386 -10.80 7.73 -26.24
C LEU A 386 -11.35 6.80 -27.30
N SER A 387 -10.90 5.55 -27.30
CA SER A 387 -11.34 4.53 -28.24
C SER A 387 -11.17 3.13 -27.68
N GLU A 388 -11.97 2.21 -28.21
CA GLU A 388 -11.95 0.79 -27.89
C GLU A 388 -11.94 0.00 -29.20
N VAL A 389 -10.99 -0.92 -29.32
CA VAL A 389 -10.80 -1.76 -30.50
C VAL A 389 -10.75 -3.22 -30.09
N ALA A 390 -11.50 -4.06 -30.78
CA ALA A 390 -11.40 -5.51 -30.66
C ALA A 390 -10.12 -6.00 -31.34
N ALA A 391 -9.04 -6.16 -30.57
CA ALA A 391 -7.74 -6.56 -31.12
C ALA A 391 -7.61 -8.08 -31.23
N HIS A 392 -8.19 -8.83 -30.29
CA HIS A 392 -8.06 -10.29 -30.22
C HIS A 392 -9.40 -10.93 -29.86
N SER A 393 -9.55 -12.21 -30.23
CA SER A 393 -10.73 -13.01 -29.86
C SER A 393 -10.68 -13.54 -28.42
N LEU A 394 -9.48 -13.53 -27.83
CA LEU A 394 -9.19 -13.95 -26.46
C LEU A 394 -8.33 -12.89 -25.76
N ALA A 395 -8.01 -13.11 -24.49
CA ALA A 395 -7.23 -12.20 -23.67
C ALA A 395 -5.96 -11.68 -24.35
N VAL A 396 -5.77 -10.36 -24.30
CA VAL A 396 -4.51 -9.70 -24.67
C VAL A 396 -3.47 -10.00 -23.58
N THR A 397 -2.26 -10.34 -24.00
CA THR A 397 -1.16 -10.79 -23.15
C THR A 397 0.01 -9.82 -23.10
N SER A 398 0.30 -9.13 -24.21
CA SER A 398 1.30 -8.07 -24.27
C SER A 398 0.93 -6.96 -25.23
N ILE A 399 1.49 -5.79 -24.93
CA ILE A 399 1.49 -4.60 -25.76
C ILE A 399 2.95 -4.13 -25.83
N SER A 400 3.42 -3.83 -27.04
CA SER A 400 4.72 -3.18 -27.27
C SER A 400 4.53 -2.07 -28.29
N LEU A 401 5.00 -0.87 -27.97
CA LEU A 401 5.04 0.22 -28.94
C LEU A 401 6.27 0.10 -29.85
N SER A 402 6.09 0.43 -31.12
CA SER A 402 7.18 0.71 -32.08
C SER A 402 7.97 1.95 -31.67
N ARG A 403 9.22 2.06 -32.14
CA ARG A 403 10.07 3.22 -31.82
C ARG A 403 9.57 4.49 -32.49
N ASN A 404 8.98 4.36 -33.69
CA ASN A 404 8.36 5.48 -34.38
C ASN A 404 7.03 5.93 -33.75
N GLY A 405 6.44 5.12 -32.86
CA GLY A 405 5.20 5.43 -32.15
C GLY A 405 3.91 5.26 -32.94
N ASN A 406 4.01 4.92 -34.23
CA ASN A 406 2.86 4.78 -35.11
C ASN A 406 2.21 3.41 -34.95
N VAL A 407 2.98 2.37 -34.67
CA VAL A 407 2.48 0.99 -34.60
C VAL A 407 2.55 0.44 -33.17
N VAL A 408 1.50 -0.26 -32.75
CA VAL A 408 1.42 -1.03 -31.52
C VAL A 408 1.31 -2.50 -31.86
N LEU A 409 2.23 -3.30 -31.32
CA LEU A 409 2.15 -4.76 -31.37
C LEU A 409 1.31 -5.27 -30.20
N THR A 410 0.23 -5.97 -30.51
CA THR A 410 -0.59 -6.69 -29.53
C THR A 410 -0.42 -8.19 -29.71
N SER A 411 -0.39 -8.94 -28.60
CA SER A 411 -0.30 -10.41 -28.62
C SER A 411 -1.43 -11.00 -27.82
N GLY A 412 -2.11 -12.02 -28.36
CA GLY A 412 -3.29 -12.61 -27.72
C GLY A 412 -3.16 -14.09 -27.41
N ARG A 413 -4.00 -14.58 -26.50
CA ARG A 413 -4.18 -16.03 -26.21
C ARG A 413 -4.73 -16.82 -27.40
N ASP A 414 -5.19 -16.14 -28.44
CA ASP A 414 -5.57 -16.71 -29.73
C ASP A 414 -4.37 -17.06 -30.62
N ASN A 415 -3.14 -16.88 -30.10
CA ASN A 415 -1.87 -17.15 -30.79
C ASN A 415 -1.63 -16.26 -32.02
N LEU A 416 -2.28 -15.10 -32.05
CA LEU A 416 -2.07 -14.07 -33.04
C LEU A 416 -1.24 -12.94 -32.46
N HIS A 417 -0.40 -12.34 -33.30
CA HIS A 417 0.27 -11.09 -33.00
C HIS A 417 -0.20 -10.05 -34.02
N ASN A 418 -0.95 -9.05 -33.57
CA ASN A 418 -1.52 -8.03 -34.44
C ASN A 418 -0.70 -6.73 -34.35
N LEU A 419 -0.51 -6.09 -35.49
CA LEU A 419 0.09 -4.77 -35.62
C LEU A 419 -1.04 -3.77 -35.82
N PHE A 420 -1.09 -2.77 -34.95
CA PHE A 420 -2.16 -1.79 -34.90
C PHE A 420 -1.59 -0.39 -35.13
N ASP A 421 -2.05 0.34 -36.16
CA ASP A 421 -1.62 1.75 -36.33
C ASP A 421 -2.46 2.65 -35.43
N MET A 422 -1.77 3.41 -34.58
CA MET A 422 -2.35 4.32 -33.61
C MET A 422 -3.10 5.49 -34.23
N ARG A 423 -2.79 5.84 -35.49
CA ARG A 423 -3.40 6.96 -36.20
C ARG A 423 -4.71 6.58 -36.86
N SER A 424 -4.75 5.41 -37.50
CA SER A 424 -5.96 4.90 -38.16
C SER A 424 -6.86 4.11 -37.20
N LEU A 425 -6.32 3.62 -36.09
CA LEU A 425 -6.97 2.68 -35.18
C LEU A 425 -7.42 1.39 -35.88
N GLU A 426 -6.63 0.91 -36.83
CA GLU A 426 -6.89 -0.30 -37.60
C GLU A 426 -5.74 -1.31 -37.47
N VAL A 427 -6.06 -2.59 -37.67
CA VAL A 427 -5.07 -3.67 -37.71
C VAL A 427 -4.39 -3.67 -39.07
N CYS A 428 -3.13 -3.26 -39.11
CA CYS A 428 -2.31 -3.19 -40.33
C CYS A 428 -1.78 -4.55 -40.77
N GLY A 429 -1.62 -5.49 -39.83
CA GLY A 429 -1.12 -6.82 -40.15
C GLY A 429 -1.32 -7.80 -39.00
N THR A 430 -1.50 -9.07 -39.36
CA THR A 430 -1.63 -10.18 -38.41
C THR A 430 -0.54 -11.20 -38.69
N LEU A 431 0.32 -11.42 -37.69
CA LEU A 431 1.38 -12.40 -37.73
C LEU A 431 0.91 -13.67 -37.01
N ARG A 432 1.07 -14.81 -37.68
CA ARG A 432 0.71 -16.13 -37.14
C ARG A 432 1.76 -17.17 -37.51
N ALA A 433 1.94 -18.16 -36.65
CA ALA A 433 2.77 -19.32 -36.93
C ALA A 433 2.05 -20.58 -36.44
N SER A 434 2.04 -21.64 -37.26
CA SER A 434 1.31 -22.89 -36.98
C SER A 434 1.79 -23.62 -35.71
N GLY A 435 3.02 -23.36 -35.27
CA GLY A 435 3.59 -23.89 -34.03
C GLY A 435 3.63 -22.91 -32.86
N ASN A 436 3.43 -21.61 -33.09
CA ASN A 436 3.58 -20.63 -32.02
C ASN A 436 2.34 -20.63 -31.13
N ARG A 437 2.50 -21.01 -29.85
CA ARG A 437 1.49 -20.85 -28.82
C ARG A 437 1.96 -19.91 -27.74
N VAL A 438 1.13 -18.95 -27.39
CA VAL A 438 1.41 -18.03 -26.28
C VAL A 438 1.46 -18.81 -24.97
N ALA A 439 2.62 -18.75 -24.30
CA ALA A 439 2.93 -19.56 -23.13
C ALA A 439 2.08 -19.22 -21.89
N SER A 440 1.69 -17.95 -21.73
CA SER A 440 1.06 -17.44 -20.51
C SER A 440 0.20 -16.21 -20.80
N ASN A 441 -0.65 -15.81 -19.85
CA ASN A 441 -1.36 -14.53 -19.92
C ASN A 441 -0.42 -13.32 -19.84
N TRP A 442 0.83 -13.53 -19.43
CA TRP A 442 1.84 -12.49 -19.25
C TRP A 442 3.01 -12.64 -20.22
N SER A 443 2.84 -13.38 -21.31
CA SER A 443 3.92 -13.49 -22.29
C SER A 443 4.19 -12.14 -22.94
N ARG A 444 5.44 -11.67 -22.95
CA ARG A 444 5.82 -10.38 -23.54
C ARG A 444 6.52 -10.56 -24.87
N SER A 445 5.88 -10.10 -25.94
CA SER A 445 6.48 -9.96 -27.27
C SER A 445 7.10 -8.57 -27.44
N CYS A 446 8.07 -8.43 -28.34
CA CYS A 446 8.75 -7.15 -28.59
C CYS A 446 8.90 -6.87 -30.08
N VAL A 447 8.98 -5.58 -30.42
CA VAL A 447 9.30 -5.07 -31.75
C VAL A 447 10.79 -4.71 -31.77
N SER A 448 11.46 -4.91 -32.91
CA SER A 448 12.84 -4.49 -33.09
C SER A 448 12.96 -2.95 -33.13
N PRO A 449 14.12 -2.37 -32.79
CA PRO A 449 14.29 -0.91 -32.74
C PRO A 449 14.13 -0.19 -34.09
N ASP A 450 14.33 -0.92 -35.19
CA ASP A 450 14.17 -0.44 -36.57
C ASP A 450 12.75 -0.67 -37.11
N ASP A 451 11.82 -1.16 -36.28
CA ASP A 451 10.43 -1.46 -36.63
C ASP A 451 10.27 -2.44 -37.81
N ASN A 452 11.30 -3.23 -38.13
CA ASN A 452 11.28 -4.20 -39.23
C ASN A 452 10.92 -5.63 -38.80
N TYR A 453 11.15 -5.98 -37.53
CA TYR A 453 10.98 -7.33 -37.02
C TYR A 453 10.16 -7.36 -35.73
N VAL A 454 9.51 -8.50 -35.51
CA VAL A 454 8.82 -8.83 -34.25
C VAL A 454 9.41 -10.11 -33.70
N ALA A 455 9.70 -10.14 -32.40
CA ALA A 455 10.08 -11.36 -31.70
C ALA A 455 9.05 -11.74 -30.64
N ALA A 456 8.60 -12.99 -30.67
CA ALA A 456 7.70 -13.54 -29.67
C ALA A 456 8.12 -14.95 -29.26
N GLY A 457 7.99 -15.19 -27.96
CA GLY A 457 8.27 -16.48 -27.34
C GLY A 457 7.07 -17.41 -27.42
N SER A 458 7.36 -18.70 -27.45
CA SER A 458 6.36 -19.75 -27.57
C SER A 458 6.39 -20.74 -26.42
N ALA A 459 5.28 -21.46 -26.24
CA ALA A 459 5.10 -22.49 -25.22
C ALA A 459 6.01 -23.71 -25.43
N ASP A 460 6.47 -23.96 -26.66
CA ASP A 460 7.40 -25.06 -26.98
C ASP A 460 8.87 -24.72 -26.70
N GLY A 461 9.15 -23.51 -26.18
CA GLY A 461 10.52 -23.02 -25.94
C GLY A 461 11.16 -22.34 -27.14
N SER A 462 10.46 -22.27 -28.29
CA SER A 462 10.95 -21.55 -29.45
C SER A 462 10.68 -20.05 -29.35
N ILE A 463 11.54 -19.26 -29.98
CA ILE A 463 11.33 -17.84 -30.23
C ILE A 463 11.22 -17.69 -31.73
N SER A 464 10.11 -17.11 -32.18
CA SER A 464 9.88 -16.85 -33.60
C SER A 464 10.14 -15.37 -33.88
N ILE A 465 10.85 -15.10 -34.98
CA ILE A 465 11.13 -13.74 -35.45
C ILE A 465 10.45 -13.56 -36.80
N TRP A 466 9.53 -12.60 -36.88
CA TRP A 466 8.82 -12.25 -38.10
C TRP A 466 9.38 -10.98 -38.71
N SER A 467 9.34 -10.88 -40.04
CA SER A 467 9.50 -9.61 -40.74
C SER A 467 8.14 -8.93 -40.88
N ILE A 468 8.05 -7.66 -40.49
CA ILE A 468 6.81 -6.87 -40.57
C ILE A 468 6.41 -6.63 -42.03
N SER A 469 7.36 -6.37 -42.93
CA SER A 469 7.07 -6.10 -44.34
C SER A 469 6.59 -7.32 -45.12
N LYS A 470 7.08 -8.52 -44.77
CA LYS A 470 6.74 -9.78 -45.44
C LYS A 470 5.65 -10.58 -44.72
N ALA A 471 5.37 -10.26 -43.46
CA ALA A 471 4.51 -11.03 -42.55
C ALA A 471 4.91 -12.51 -42.37
N ASP A 472 6.15 -12.86 -42.72
CA ASP A 472 6.69 -14.22 -42.68
C ASP A 472 7.76 -14.38 -41.61
N ILE A 473 7.95 -15.63 -41.17
CA ILE A 473 8.99 -16.00 -40.20
C ILE A 473 10.35 -15.97 -40.90
N VAL A 474 11.26 -15.16 -40.37
CA VAL A 474 12.63 -15.04 -40.87
C VAL A 474 13.56 -16.01 -40.15
N SER A 475 13.39 -16.16 -38.84
CA SER A 475 14.17 -17.11 -38.04
C SER A 475 13.36 -17.67 -36.88
N THR A 476 13.73 -18.88 -36.47
CA THR A 476 13.20 -19.53 -35.27
C THR A 476 14.36 -20.01 -34.42
N LEU A 477 14.42 -19.54 -33.18
CA LEU A 477 15.48 -19.84 -32.22
C LEU A 477 14.96 -20.89 -31.23
N ARG A 478 15.76 -21.93 -30.95
CA ARG A 478 15.33 -23.09 -30.14
C ARG A 478 16.41 -23.53 -29.14
N GLU A 479 16.62 -22.73 -28.12
CA GLU A 479 17.54 -23.07 -27.00
C GLU A 479 16.83 -23.31 -25.68
N HIS A 480 15.65 -22.71 -25.49
CA HIS A 480 14.92 -22.91 -24.24
C HIS A 480 14.22 -24.26 -24.23
N THR A 481 14.35 -24.96 -23.11
CA THR A 481 13.67 -26.24 -22.87
C THR A 481 12.30 -26.07 -22.24
N SER A 482 11.96 -24.85 -21.83
CA SER A 482 10.71 -24.50 -21.16
C SER A 482 10.02 -23.32 -21.87
N PRO A 483 8.72 -23.09 -21.61
CA PRO A 483 7.97 -22.01 -22.27
C PRO A 483 8.65 -20.65 -22.11
N VAL A 484 8.82 -19.93 -23.22
CA VAL A 484 9.40 -18.58 -23.22
C VAL A 484 8.33 -17.58 -22.78
N LEU A 485 8.61 -16.85 -21.71
CA LEU A 485 7.69 -15.88 -21.11
C LEU A 485 7.93 -14.46 -21.60
N CYS A 486 9.16 -14.06 -21.87
CA CYS A 486 9.44 -12.67 -22.23
C CYS A 486 10.55 -12.61 -23.28
N CYS A 487 10.37 -11.74 -24.28
CA CYS A 487 11.39 -11.34 -25.24
C CYS A 487 11.57 -9.83 -25.14
N SER A 488 12.82 -9.37 -25.20
CA SER A 488 13.15 -7.95 -25.22
C SER A 488 14.28 -7.72 -26.22
N TRP A 489 14.18 -6.66 -27.02
CA TRP A 489 15.23 -6.28 -27.97
C TRP A 489 16.03 -5.10 -27.40
N SER A 490 17.35 -5.16 -27.51
CA SER A 490 18.20 -4.01 -27.16
C SER A 490 17.89 -2.82 -28.07
N GLY A 491 17.79 -1.63 -27.48
CA GLY A 491 17.59 -0.38 -28.23
C GLY A 491 18.73 -0.02 -29.20
N LEU A 492 19.89 -0.69 -29.09
CA LEU A 492 21.03 -0.54 -30.00
C LEU A 492 20.96 -1.50 -31.22
N GLY A 493 19.88 -2.26 -31.38
CA GLY A 493 19.70 -3.23 -32.47
C GLY A 493 20.34 -4.61 -32.22
N LYS A 494 21.30 -4.71 -31.28
CA LYS A 494 21.96 -5.94 -30.79
C LYS A 494 22.14 -5.84 -29.27
N PRO A 495 22.00 -6.89 -28.44
CA PRO A 495 21.44 -8.24 -28.64
C PRO A 495 19.91 -8.34 -28.39
N LEU A 496 19.29 -9.48 -28.75
CA LEU A 496 17.93 -9.87 -28.30
C LEU A 496 18.07 -10.69 -27.00
N ALA A 497 17.19 -10.49 -26.02
CA ALA A 497 17.15 -11.29 -24.80
C ALA A 497 15.81 -12.02 -24.67
N SER A 498 15.85 -13.19 -24.04
CA SER A 498 14.67 -14.02 -23.82
C SER A 498 14.71 -14.71 -22.47
N ALA A 499 13.56 -14.81 -21.81
CA ALA A 499 13.36 -15.46 -20.53
C ALA A 499 12.44 -16.65 -20.64
N ASP A 500 12.78 -17.73 -19.96
CA ASP A 500 11.92 -18.90 -19.84
C ASP A 500 11.20 -18.98 -18.48
N ARG A 501 10.28 -19.93 -18.38
CA ARG A 501 9.51 -20.22 -17.16
C ARG A 501 10.35 -20.78 -16.02
N ASN A 502 11.56 -21.27 -16.29
CA ASN A 502 12.46 -21.84 -15.28
C ASN A 502 13.46 -20.81 -14.74
N GLY A 503 13.46 -19.57 -15.24
CA GLY A 503 14.36 -18.51 -14.78
C GLY A 503 15.67 -18.43 -15.55
N ILE A 504 15.76 -19.09 -16.70
CA ILE A 504 16.90 -19.06 -17.61
C ILE A 504 16.73 -17.91 -18.59
N ILE A 505 17.80 -17.12 -18.72
CA ILE A 505 17.89 -16.02 -19.67
C ILE A 505 18.89 -16.40 -20.75
N CYS A 506 18.46 -16.31 -22.00
CA CYS A 506 19.34 -16.44 -23.16
C CYS A 506 19.46 -15.09 -23.87
N THR A 507 20.70 -14.68 -24.14
CA THR A 507 21.00 -13.51 -24.99
C THR A 507 21.46 -13.98 -26.36
N TRP A 508 20.98 -13.32 -27.40
CA TRP A 508 21.12 -13.69 -28.80
C TRP A 508 21.78 -12.56 -29.58
N THR A 509 22.71 -12.92 -30.47
CA THR A 509 23.43 -11.97 -31.33
C THR A 509 23.35 -12.33 -32.80
#